data_AF-A0A4V0X0Q8-F1
#
_entry.id   AF-A0A4V0X0Q8-F1
#
_cell.length_a   1.000
_cell.length_b   1.000
_cell.length_c   1.000
_cell.angle_alpha   90.00
_cell.angle_beta   90.00
_cell.angle_gamma   90.00
#
_symmetry.space_group_name_H-M   'P 1'
#
loop_
_entity.id
_entity.type
_entity.pdbx_description
1 polymer ?
#
loop_
_entity_poly.entity_id
_entity_poly.type
_entity_poly.pdbx_seq_one_letter_code
_entity_poly.pdbx_strand_id
1 'polypeptide(L)'
;MDKTVKPKSSDPATTLDPALRWGLAAVSTGAAFLHFAAVGDHFSMSAAHGIFFAAAAWLQLAFALAVILRPTRVWMWFGVVLNGFIATTWVISRVWGLPVEPASWTPEPAAFPDVLATIFEVALIVGCLAVVTGFAARHRLSTSVTMPALGALGASVILLSTVALVPAVAGEGHDHSAEALSASGTGVASAGGHHGSTSGATSVNVDGIEAANGNSPCEKSGPVISEGQAAGGHGHRGPNVVYPIPDAVTRDVLADQLTKSRAAALALPTAGDAMAAGYRKVTTYLPCIGAHYMKFSIVDGKFDPLGPEMMLYDGDGPDAKVVGLSYYMIGNASPNGFAGPNDSWHQHIGLCIGRAGIVIGPEKWTKEECEAKGGRKSDGSDAWMMHAWVVPGWESSWGMFSGEHPELGKTVAS
;
A
#
# COMPACT_ATOMS: atom_id res chain seq x y z
N MET A 1 -29.43 73.40 9.01
CA MET A 1 -28.53 72.36 9.54
C MET A 1 -28.88 71.05 8.87
N ASP A 2 -28.23 70.74 7.77
CA ASP A 2 -28.37 69.43 7.12
C ASP A 2 -27.07 68.68 7.35
N LYS A 3 -27.09 67.73 8.29
CA LYS A 3 -25.92 66.91 8.61
C LYS A 3 -25.79 65.87 7.51
N THR A 4 -24.94 66.17 6.53
CA THR A 4 -24.44 65.19 5.56
C THR A 4 -23.78 64.03 6.31
N VAL A 5 -24.53 62.93 6.46
CA VAL A 5 -23.99 61.66 6.92
C VAL A 5 -23.06 61.17 5.82
N LYS A 6 -21.74 61.34 6.02
CA LYS A 6 -20.74 60.65 5.19
C LYS A 6 -21.02 59.15 5.26
N PRO A 7 -21.18 58.44 4.12
CA PRO A 7 -21.26 57.00 4.15
C PRO A 7 -19.99 56.46 4.82
N LYS A 8 -20.20 55.60 5.83
CA LYS A 8 -19.13 54.88 6.53
C LYS A 8 -18.26 54.23 5.44
N SER A 9 -16.99 54.63 5.36
CA SER A 9 -16.06 54.07 4.38
C SER A 9 -16.16 52.54 4.42
N SER A 10 -16.55 51.94 3.32
CA SER A 10 -16.44 50.49 3.15
C SER A 10 -14.99 50.12 3.45
N ASP A 11 -14.81 49.31 4.49
CA ASP A 11 -13.50 48.88 4.96
C ASP A 11 -12.76 48.25 3.75
N PRO A 12 -11.60 48.80 3.31
CA PRO A 12 -10.89 48.29 2.12
C PRO A 12 -10.41 46.84 2.29
N ALA A 13 -10.57 46.26 3.49
CA ALA A 13 -10.33 44.86 3.81
C ALA A 13 -11.36 43.86 3.24
N THR A 14 -12.46 44.31 2.62
CA THR A 14 -13.57 43.40 2.23
C THR A 14 -13.61 42.97 0.76
N THR A 15 -12.78 43.51 -0.13
CA THR A 15 -12.81 43.15 -1.55
C THR A 15 -11.55 42.39 -1.98
N LEU A 16 -11.37 41.19 -1.41
CA LEU A 16 -10.45 40.22 -2.00
C LEU A 16 -10.93 39.90 -3.42
N ASP A 17 -10.01 39.94 -4.39
CA ASP A 17 -10.32 39.59 -5.77
C ASP A 17 -11.05 38.23 -5.82
N PRO A 18 -12.18 38.09 -6.55
CA PRO A 18 -12.95 36.85 -6.57
C PRO A 18 -12.11 35.64 -6.98
N ALA A 19 -11.20 35.77 -7.93
CA ALA A 19 -10.37 34.66 -8.36
C ALA A 19 -9.38 34.25 -7.27
N LEU A 20 -8.75 35.21 -6.59
CA LEU A 20 -7.86 34.91 -5.47
C LEU A 20 -8.62 34.30 -4.28
N ARG A 21 -9.84 34.79 -4.00
CA ARG A 21 -10.71 34.26 -2.94
C ARG A 21 -11.08 32.80 -3.18
N TRP A 22 -11.57 32.50 -4.38
CA TRP A 22 -11.94 31.13 -4.75
C TRP A 22 -10.72 30.23 -4.92
N GLY A 23 -9.58 30.76 -5.37
CA GLY A 23 -8.33 30.00 -5.49
C GLY A 23 -7.81 29.56 -4.13
N LEU A 24 -7.72 30.47 -3.16
CA LEU A 24 -7.34 30.15 -1.78
C LEU A 24 -8.29 29.12 -1.16
N ALA A 25 -9.60 29.28 -1.37
CA ALA A 25 -10.58 28.32 -0.86
C ALA A 25 -10.42 26.94 -1.51
N ALA A 26 -10.25 26.86 -2.83
CA ALA A 26 -10.09 25.59 -3.55
C ALA A 26 -8.83 24.85 -3.12
N VAL A 27 -7.68 25.55 -3.04
CA VAL A 27 -6.41 24.95 -2.60
C VAL A 27 -6.50 24.47 -1.15
N SER A 28 -7.13 25.25 -0.26
CA SER A 28 -7.32 24.86 1.14
C SER A 28 -8.25 23.65 1.29
N THR A 29 -9.31 23.58 0.49
CA THR A 29 -10.18 22.40 0.44
C THR A 29 -9.44 21.17 -0.10
N GLY A 30 -8.60 21.33 -1.12
CA GLY A 30 -7.74 20.26 -1.64
C GLY A 30 -6.80 19.70 -0.58
N ALA A 31 -6.11 20.57 0.16
CA ALA A 31 -5.25 20.18 1.27
C ALA A 31 -6.04 19.47 2.39
N ALA A 32 -7.23 19.98 2.72
CA ALA A 32 -8.10 19.36 3.72
C ALA A 32 -8.50 17.93 3.34
N PHE A 33 -8.83 17.67 2.07
CA PHE A 33 -9.16 16.33 1.61
C PHE A 33 -7.97 15.37 1.64
N LEU A 34 -6.77 15.83 1.29
CA LEU A 34 -5.54 15.03 1.41
C LEU A 34 -5.28 14.65 2.87
N HIS A 35 -5.47 15.58 3.81
CA HIS A 35 -5.34 15.27 5.23
C HIS A 35 -6.44 14.34 5.75
N PHE A 36 -7.69 14.49 5.30
CA PHE A 36 -8.76 13.54 5.64
C PHE A 36 -8.45 12.12 5.16
N ALA A 37 -7.87 11.98 3.97
CA ALA A 37 -7.43 10.68 3.44
C ALA A 37 -6.46 9.99 4.38
N ALA A 38 -5.51 10.76 4.93
CA ALA A 38 -4.48 10.26 5.83
C ALA A 38 -4.99 9.92 7.25
N VAL A 39 -6.21 10.35 7.64
CA VAL A 39 -6.72 10.19 9.01
C VAL A 39 -6.76 8.72 9.44
N GLY A 40 -7.27 7.83 8.58
CA GLY A 40 -7.41 6.40 8.90
C GLY A 40 -6.07 5.75 9.21
N ASP A 41 -5.13 5.85 8.26
CA ASP A 41 -3.78 5.29 8.36
C ASP A 41 -3.02 5.83 9.59
N HIS A 42 -3.25 7.09 9.95
CA HIS A 42 -2.59 7.70 11.10
C HIS A 42 -3.24 7.36 12.44
N PHE A 43 -4.54 7.04 12.47
CA PHE A 43 -5.17 6.46 13.66
C PHE A 43 -4.69 5.04 13.95
N SER A 44 -4.33 4.25 12.93
CA SER A 44 -3.69 2.93 13.14
C SER A 44 -2.29 3.03 13.76
N MET A 45 -1.58 4.14 13.57
CA MET A 45 -0.26 4.37 14.19
C MET A 45 -0.37 4.82 15.64
N SER A 46 -1.13 5.89 15.91
CA SER A 46 -1.52 6.29 17.26
C SER A 46 -2.66 7.29 17.24
N ALA A 47 -3.39 7.41 18.36
CA ALA A 47 -4.45 8.40 18.48
C ALA A 47 -3.95 9.84 18.25
N ALA A 48 -2.73 10.16 18.67
CA ALA A 48 -2.17 11.50 18.50
C ALA A 48 -1.95 11.86 17.02
N HIS A 49 -1.45 10.92 16.21
CA HIS A 49 -1.26 11.13 14.77
C HIS A 49 -2.61 11.31 14.07
N GLY A 50 -3.57 10.39 14.29
CA GLY A 50 -4.91 10.51 13.69
C GLY A 50 -5.62 11.82 14.06
N ILE A 51 -5.53 12.25 15.33
CA ILE A 51 -6.11 13.52 15.79
C ILE A 51 -5.44 14.72 15.09
N PHE A 52 -4.12 14.70 14.89
CA PHE A 52 -3.42 15.78 14.20
C PHE A 52 -3.93 15.95 12.77
N PHE A 53 -4.01 14.87 11.98
CA PHE A 53 -4.51 14.92 10.60
C PHE A 53 -5.98 15.36 10.53
N ALA A 54 -6.82 14.84 11.43
CA ALA A 54 -8.22 15.24 11.49
C ALA A 54 -8.37 16.72 11.85
N ALA A 55 -7.59 17.22 12.82
CA ALA A 55 -7.58 18.62 13.21
C ALA A 55 -7.09 19.52 12.06
N ALA A 56 -5.99 19.15 11.39
CA ALA A 56 -5.47 19.88 10.24
C ALA A 56 -6.51 19.98 9.12
N ALA A 57 -7.17 18.87 8.77
CA ALA A 57 -8.20 18.81 7.75
C ALA A 57 -9.40 19.72 8.08
N TRP A 58 -9.95 19.61 9.30
CA TRP A 58 -11.08 20.44 9.73
C TRP A 58 -10.73 21.93 9.80
N LEU A 59 -9.53 22.27 10.26
CA LEU A 59 -9.08 23.67 10.33
C LEU A 59 -8.85 24.27 8.93
N GLN A 60 -8.32 23.50 7.97
CA GLN A 60 -8.17 23.93 6.59
C GLN A 60 -9.53 24.07 5.88
N LEU A 61 -10.49 23.19 6.16
CA LEU A 61 -11.85 23.34 5.62
C LEU A 61 -12.58 24.55 6.23
N ALA A 62 -12.42 24.77 7.53
CA ALA A 62 -12.95 25.94 8.22
C ALA A 62 -12.32 27.24 7.68
N PHE A 63 -11.01 27.24 7.39
CA PHE A 63 -10.34 28.36 6.75
C PHE A 63 -10.90 28.63 5.35
N ALA A 64 -11.08 27.60 4.51
CA ALA A 64 -11.68 27.74 3.18
C ALA A 64 -13.06 28.40 3.25
N LEU A 65 -13.92 27.93 4.17
CA LEU A 65 -15.23 28.51 4.41
C LEU A 65 -15.14 29.97 4.91
N ALA A 66 -14.21 30.26 5.82
CA ALA A 66 -14.01 31.62 6.33
C ALA A 66 -13.58 32.59 5.22
N VAL A 67 -12.70 32.17 4.30
CA VAL A 67 -12.31 32.96 3.12
C VAL A 67 -13.51 33.19 2.19
N ILE A 68 -14.34 32.16 1.98
CA ILE A 68 -15.57 32.28 1.16
C ILE A 68 -16.62 33.16 1.83
N LEU A 69 -16.74 33.20 3.15
CA LEU A 69 -17.78 33.99 3.82
C LEU A 69 -17.31 35.41 4.12
N ARG A 70 -16.16 35.57 4.76
CA ARG A 70 -15.62 36.86 5.22
C ARG A 70 -14.08 36.85 5.21
N PRO A 71 -13.42 37.20 4.09
CA PRO A 71 -11.97 37.21 3.99
C PRO A 71 -11.39 38.42 4.75
N THR A 72 -11.04 38.24 6.03
CA THR A 72 -10.41 39.28 6.86
C THR A 72 -8.91 39.06 6.99
N ARG A 73 -8.17 40.10 7.39
CA ARG A 73 -6.72 39.99 7.67
C ARG A 73 -6.41 38.95 8.76
N VAL A 74 -7.33 38.76 9.72
CA VAL A 74 -7.20 37.76 10.79
C VAL A 74 -7.20 36.35 10.20
N TRP A 75 -8.15 36.06 9.30
CA TRP A 75 -8.20 34.77 8.63
C TRP A 75 -6.98 34.53 7.75
N MET A 76 -6.46 35.54 7.05
CA MET A 76 -5.24 35.38 6.27
C MET A 76 -4.03 35.01 7.15
N TRP A 77 -3.86 35.67 8.30
CA TRP A 77 -2.80 35.29 9.25
C TRP A 77 -3.02 33.91 9.85
N PHE A 78 -4.27 33.55 10.16
CA PHE A 78 -4.60 32.18 10.57
C PHE A 78 -4.18 31.16 9.51
N GLY A 79 -4.47 31.43 8.22
CA GLY A 79 -4.05 30.59 7.10
C GLY A 79 -2.52 30.45 7.01
N VAL A 80 -1.77 31.53 7.21
CA VAL A 80 -0.29 31.48 7.26
C VAL A 80 0.21 30.61 8.41
N VAL A 81 -0.32 30.81 9.62
CA VAL A 81 0.14 30.09 10.81
C VAL A 81 -0.23 28.61 10.75
N LEU A 82 -1.48 28.30 10.39
CA LEU A 82 -1.97 26.92 10.28
C LEU A 82 -1.13 26.12 9.27
N ASN A 83 -1.05 26.60 8.03
CA ASN A 83 -0.33 25.88 6.97
C ASN A 83 1.18 25.89 7.21
N GLY A 84 1.73 26.97 7.79
CA GLY A 84 3.12 27.02 8.20
C GLY A 84 3.46 25.98 9.27
N PHE A 85 2.57 25.77 10.24
CA PHE A 85 2.75 24.75 11.26
C PHE A 85 2.71 23.33 10.68
N ILE A 86 1.74 23.04 9.79
CA ILE A 86 1.64 21.71 9.17
C ILE A 86 2.85 21.44 8.27
N ALA A 87 3.20 22.36 7.36
CA ALA A 87 4.35 22.25 6.49
C ALA A 87 5.67 22.11 7.27
N THR A 88 5.83 22.87 8.36
CA THR A 88 7.03 22.75 9.21
C THR A 88 7.07 21.40 9.92
N THR A 89 5.92 20.91 10.40
CA THR A 89 5.83 19.57 11.01
C THR A 89 6.25 18.49 10.01
N TRP A 90 5.79 18.60 8.76
CA TRP A 90 6.19 17.71 7.67
C TRP A 90 7.68 17.83 7.32
N VAL A 91 8.24 19.04 7.22
CA VAL A 91 9.70 19.18 6.98
C VAL A 91 10.49 18.53 8.12
N ILE A 92 10.06 18.70 9.36
CA ILE A 92 10.76 18.12 10.52
C ILE A 92 10.69 16.60 10.49
N SER A 93 9.52 16.01 10.23
CA SER A 93 9.37 14.56 10.13
C SER A 93 10.23 13.96 9.00
N ARG A 94 10.47 14.69 7.91
CA ARG A 94 11.24 14.20 6.75
C ARG A 94 12.75 14.43 6.86
N VAL A 95 13.19 15.41 7.65
CA VAL A 95 14.63 15.72 7.82
C VAL A 95 15.20 15.09 9.09
N TRP A 96 14.48 15.17 10.20
CA TRP A 96 14.97 14.73 11.52
C TRP A 96 14.11 13.62 12.14
N GLY A 97 12.89 13.41 11.66
CA GLY A 97 11.88 12.61 12.34
C GLY A 97 11.23 13.39 13.49
N LEU A 98 10.04 12.97 13.91
CA LEU A 98 9.31 13.59 15.02
C LEU A 98 9.66 12.91 16.36
N PRO A 99 9.60 13.63 17.49
CA PRO A 99 9.83 13.07 18.82
C PRO A 99 8.58 12.33 19.34
N VAL A 100 7.99 11.46 18.51
CA VAL A 100 6.76 10.72 18.81
C VAL A 100 7.02 9.23 18.57
N GLU A 101 6.57 8.37 19.47
CA GLU A 101 6.66 6.91 19.31
C GLU A 101 5.70 6.43 18.20
N PRO A 102 6.00 5.34 17.48
CA PRO A 102 7.06 4.35 17.71
C PRO A 102 8.39 4.62 16.98
N ALA A 103 8.44 5.64 16.12
CA ALA A 103 9.55 5.93 15.20
C ALA A 103 10.23 7.27 15.57
N SER A 104 10.55 7.45 16.85
CA SER A 104 11.08 8.73 17.34
C SER A 104 12.43 9.08 16.73
N TRP A 105 12.55 10.29 16.18
CA TRP A 105 13.75 10.81 15.51
C TRP A 105 14.23 10.00 14.30
N THR A 106 13.33 9.22 13.68
CA THR A 106 13.61 8.58 12.39
C THR A 106 12.93 9.35 11.27
N PRO A 107 13.67 9.84 10.27
CA PRO A 107 13.09 10.51 9.12
C PRO A 107 12.10 9.62 8.35
N GLU A 108 10.95 10.18 8.01
CA GLU A 108 9.91 9.52 7.23
C GLU A 108 10.12 9.76 5.72
N PRO A 109 9.83 8.78 4.85
CA PRO A 109 9.88 8.98 3.41
C PRO A 109 8.79 9.97 2.96
N ALA A 110 9.08 10.74 1.90
CA ALA A 110 8.10 11.61 1.27
C ALA A 110 7.28 10.82 0.25
N ALA A 111 5.96 10.80 0.43
CA ALA A 111 5.01 10.17 -0.49
C ALA A 111 4.33 11.22 -1.38
N PHE A 112 3.82 10.81 -2.54
CA PHE A 112 3.16 11.76 -3.45
C PHE A 112 2.03 12.59 -2.79
N PRO A 113 1.11 12.01 -1.99
CA PRO A 113 0.04 12.77 -1.34
C PRO A 113 0.56 13.81 -0.33
N ASP A 114 1.65 13.49 0.39
CA ASP A 114 2.20 14.39 1.41
C ASP A 114 2.94 15.59 0.79
N VAL A 115 3.72 15.36 -0.27
CA VAL A 115 4.38 16.42 -1.04
C VAL A 115 3.34 17.35 -1.66
N LEU A 116 2.27 16.77 -2.22
CA LEU A 116 1.18 17.55 -2.82
C LEU A 116 0.45 18.41 -1.79
N ALA A 117 0.16 17.85 -0.61
CA ALA A 117 -0.44 18.60 0.49
C ALA A 117 0.46 19.77 0.92
N THR A 118 1.77 19.54 1.06
CA THR A 118 2.73 20.60 1.40
C THR A 118 2.85 21.67 0.30
N ILE A 119 2.76 21.30 -0.99
CA ILE A 119 2.70 22.29 -2.09
C ILE A 119 1.46 23.18 -1.93
N PHE A 120 0.30 22.61 -1.62
CA PHE A 120 -0.92 23.38 -1.36
C PHE A 120 -0.77 24.29 -0.15
N GLU A 121 -0.16 23.82 0.93
CA GLU A 121 0.13 24.62 2.13
C GLU A 121 1.03 25.81 1.83
N VAL A 122 2.13 25.59 1.09
CA VAL A 122 3.04 26.66 0.68
C VAL A 122 2.32 27.66 -0.21
N ALA A 123 1.49 27.21 -1.16
CA ALA A 123 0.67 28.08 -1.99
C ALA A 123 -0.31 28.93 -1.15
N LEU A 124 -0.92 28.35 -0.09
CA LEU A 124 -1.78 29.06 0.84
C LEU A 124 -1.01 30.09 1.65
N ILE A 125 0.19 29.77 2.14
CA ILE A 125 1.06 30.71 2.86
C ILE A 125 1.39 31.89 1.97
N VAL A 126 1.88 31.64 0.74
CA VAL A 126 2.24 32.69 -0.21
C VAL A 126 1.03 33.54 -0.59
N GLY A 127 -0.11 32.92 -0.88
CA GLY A 127 -1.33 33.63 -1.24
C GLY A 127 -1.86 34.50 -0.09
N CYS A 128 -1.87 33.98 1.14
CA CYS A 128 -2.28 34.75 2.32
C CYS A 128 -1.32 35.91 2.60
N LEU A 129 0.00 35.69 2.49
CA LEU A 129 1.02 36.73 2.61
C LEU A 129 0.87 37.82 1.55
N ALA A 130 0.57 37.46 0.30
CA ALA A 130 0.31 38.42 -0.77
C ALA A 130 -0.91 39.31 -0.47
N VAL A 131 -1.93 38.77 0.21
CA VAL A 131 -3.09 39.54 0.66
C VAL A 131 -2.74 40.48 1.82
N VAL A 132 -2.08 39.99 2.89
CA VAL A 132 -1.80 40.83 4.07
C VAL A 132 -0.76 41.91 3.83
N THR A 133 0.21 41.67 2.93
CA THR A 133 1.23 42.65 2.51
C THR A 133 0.70 43.66 1.49
N GLY A 134 -0.50 43.43 0.94
CA GLY A 134 -1.09 44.29 -0.09
C GLY A 134 -0.50 44.09 -1.48
N PHE A 135 0.40 43.11 -1.67
CA PHE A 135 0.97 42.77 -2.98
C PHE A 135 -0.12 42.39 -3.99
N ALA A 136 -1.10 41.58 -3.57
CA ALA A 136 -2.22 41.17 -4.40
C ALA A 136 -3.09 42.35 -4.88
N ALA A 137 -3.22 43.41 -4.07
CA ALA A 137 -3.97 44.60 -4.45
C ALA A 137 -3.22 45.48 -5.47
N ARG A 138 -1.89 45.42 -5.49
CA ARG A 138 -1.01 46.18 -6.40
C ARG A 138 -0.88 45.53 -7.77
N HIS A 139 -0.95 44.20 -7.83
CA HIS A 139 -0.82 43.42 -9.07
C HIS A 139 -2.15 42.75 -9.43
N ARG A 140 -3.15 43.57 -9.78
CA ARG A 140 -4.45 43.04 -10.25
C ARG A 140 -4.25 42.30 -11.57
N LEU A 141 -4.47 41.00 -11.56
CA LEU A 141 -4.46 40.17 -12.75
C LEU A 141 -5.74 40.40 -13.56
N SER A 142 -5.63 40.40 -14.89
CA SER A 142 -6.77 40.58 -15.79
C SER A 142 -7.81 39.47 -15.60
N THR A 143 -9.08 39.84 -15.44
CA THR A 143 -10.22 38.92 -15.28
C THR A 143 -10.38 37.93 -16.43
N SER A 144 -9.91 38.30 -17.63
CA SER A 144 -9.93 37.45 -18.82
C SER A 144 -8.97 36.26 -18.75
N VAL A 145 -7.94 36.35 -17.90
CA VAL A 145 -6.90 35.31 -17.71
C VAL A 145 -7.14 34.53 -16.41
N THR A 146 -7.70 35.17 -15.38
CA THR A 146 -7.86 34.56 -14.06
C THR A 146 -9.01 33.55 -13.98
N MET A 147 -10.11 33.75 -14.70
CA MET A 147 -11.25 32.81 -14.66
C MET A 147 -10.94 31.42 -15.26
N PRO A 148 -10.30 31.31 -16.45
CA PRO A 148 -9.85 30.01 -16.97
C PRO A 148 -8.78 29.36 -16.10
N ALA A 149 -7.84 30.15 -15.58
CA ALA A 149 -6.77 29.65 -14.69
C ALA A 149 -7.35 29.11 -13.37
N LEU A 150 -8.40 29.73 -12.83
CA LEU A 150 -9.10 29.25 -11.65
C LEU A 150 -9.86 27.95 -11.92
N GLY A 151 -10.52 27.85 -13.09
CA GLY A 151 -11.16 26.61 -13.53
C GLY A 151 -10.15 25.47 -13.69
N ALA A 152 -9.01 25.74 -14.32
CA ALA A 152 -7.91 24.79 -14.47
C ALA A 152 -7.29 24.41 -13.12
N LEU A 153 -7.12 25.36 -12.19
CA LEU A 153 -6.62 25.11 -10.85
C LEU A 153 -7.59 24.25 -10.05
N GLY A 154 -8.89 24.57 -10.08
CA GLY A 154 -9.93 23.76 -9.43
C GLY A 154 -9.99 22.35 -9.99
N ALA A 155 -9.97 22.20 -11.32
CA ALA A 155 -9.91 20.89 -11.97
C ALA A 155 -8.63 20.13 -11.64
N SER A 156 -7.48 20.82 -11.55
CA SER A 156 -6.21 20.21 -11.18
C SER A 156 -6.19 19.79 -9.71
N VAL A 157 -6.74 20.60 -8.80
CA VAL A 157 -6.89 20.24 -7.38
C VAL A 157 -7.79 19.01 -7.26
N ILE A 158 -8.94 19.00 -7.94
CA ILE A 158 -9.83 17.83 -7.94
C ILE A 158 -9.10 16.62 -8.52
N LEU A 159 -8.50 16.73 -9.71
CA LEU A 159 -7.79 15.63 -10.36
C LEU A 159 -6.65 15.10 -9.49
N LEU A 160 -5.79 15.97 -8.95
CA LEU A 160 -4.63 15.58 -8.17
C LEU A 160 -5.04 15.02 -6.80
N SER A 161 -6.05 15.60 -6.14
CA SER A 161 -6.64 15.03 -4.94
C SER A 161 -7.28 13.68 -5.23
N THR A 162 -8.02 13.53 -6.33
CA THR A 162 -8.61 12.24 -6.76
C THR A 162 -7.52 11.22 -7.07
N VAL A 163 -6.47 11.56 -7.81
CA VAL A 163 -5.33 10.66 -8.06
C VAL A 163 -4.62 10.27 -6.76
N ALA A 164 -4.55 11.17 -5.78
CA ALA A 164 -3.99 10.87 -4.46
C ALA A 164 -4.93 10.03 -3.57
N LEU A 165 -6.25 10.09 -3.79
CA LEU A 165 -7.30 9.37 -3.04
C LEU A 165 -7.70 8.04 -3.69
N VAL A 166 -7.47 7.89 -4.99
CA VAL A 166 -7.77 6.68 -5.77
C VAL A 166 -6.51 5.83 -5.77
N PRO A 167 -6.55 4.56 -5.32
CA PRO A 167 -5.49 3.61 -5.59
C PRO A 167 -5.27 3.61 -7.11
N ALA A 168 -4.09 4.03 -7.56
CA ALA A 168 -3.82 4.46 -8.93
C ALA A 168 -4.56 3.65 -10.02
N VAL A 169 -5.65 4.20 -10.55
CA VAL A 169 -6.25 3.76 -11.82
C VAL A 169 -5.44 4.42 -12.93
N ALA A 170 -4.35 3.78 -13.31
CA ALA A 170 -3.64 4.04 -14.56
C ALA A 170 -2.98 2.74 -15.04
N GLY A 171 -3.78 1.97 -15.75
CA GLY A 171 -3.47 0.70 -16.38
C GLY A 171 -4.76 -0.08 -16.59
N GLU A 172 -5.47 0.20 -17.69
CA GLU A 172 -6.72 -0.46 -18.10
C GLU A 172 -6.79 -1.95 -17.72
N GLY A 173 -7.70 -2.27 -16.80
CA GLY A 173 -8.13 -3.63 -16.46
C GLY A 173 -9.52 -3.54 -15.82
N HIS A 174 -10.50 -4.18 -16.44
CA HIS A 174 -11.92 -4.08 -16.08
C HIS A 174 -12.22 -4.70 -14.71
N ASP A 175 -12.74 -3.89 -13.78
CA ASP A 175 -13.41 -4.39 -12.58
C ASP A 175 -14.79 -4.93 -12.95
N HIS A 176 -14.97 -6.26 -12.86
CA HIS A 176 -16.28 -6.89 -12.93
C HIS A 176 -16.86 -7.03 -11.51
N SER A 177 -17.64 -6.05 -11.07
CA SER A 177 -18.71 -6.27 -10.09
C SER A 177 -19.92 -6.84 -10.84
N ALA A 178 -20.06 -8.17 -10.84
CA ALA A 178 -21.20 -8.83 -11.47
C ALA A 178 -22.46 -8.66 -10.61
N GLU A 179 -23.31 -7.70 -10.98
CA GLU A 179 -24.74 -7.75 -10.66
C GLU A 179 -25.37 -8.98 -11.34
N ALA A 180 -26.01 -9.81 -10.52
CA ALA A 180 -26.59 -11.08 -10.93
C ALA A 180 -27.86 -10.90 -11.77
N LEU A 181 -27.82 -11.41 -13.00
CA LEU A 181 -29.01 -11.73 -13.79
C LEU A 181 -29.25 -13.24 -13.75
N SER A 182 -30.32 -13.61 -13.05
CA SER A 182 -30.82 -14.98 -12.91
C SER A 182 -31.43 -15.48 -14.23
N ALA A 183 -30.97 -16.64 -14.71
CA ALA A 183 -31.70 -17.44 -15.68
C ALA A 183 -31.63 -18.93 -15.29
N SER A 184 -32.80 -19.50 -15.06
CA SER A 184 -33.13 -20.85 -14.66
C SER A 184 -32.86 -21.92 -15.74
N GLY A 185 -32.40 -23.10 -15.33
CA GLY A 185 -32.29 -24.28 -16.22
C GLY A 185 -31.95 -25.60 -15.52
N THR A 186 -32.93 -26.16 -14.80
CA THR A 186 -33.28 -27.59 -14.61
C THR A 186 -32.22 -28.73 -14.63
N GLY A 187 -32.17 -29.47 -13.49
CA GLY A 187 -32.05 -30.95 -13.34
C GLY A 187 -30.71 -31.60 -13.72
N VAL A 188 -30.12 -32.51 -12.95
CA VAL A 188 -30.71 -33.69 -12.27
C VAL A 188 -29.88 -34.07 -11.03
N ALA A 189 -30.59 -34.60 -10.04
CA ALA A 189 -30.17 -34.96 -8.69
C ALA A 189 -29.36 -36.26 -8.56
N SER A 190 -28.55 -36.36 -7.49
CA SER A 190 -28.71 -37.31 -6.35
C SER A 190 -27.35 -37.48 -5.64
N ALA A 191 -27.11 -36.84 -4.49
CA ALA A 191 -27.35 -37.29 -3.09
C ALA A 191 -26.05 -37.81 -2.43
N GLY A 192 -25.60 -37.41 -1.24
CA GLY A 192 -26.23 -36.63 -0.16
C GLY A 192 -25.20 -35.82 0.64
N GLY A 193 -25.68 -34.81 1.38
CA GLY A 193 -24.88 -33.73 1.94
C GLY A 193 -24.54 -33.84 3.43
N HIS A 194 -23.77 -32.87 3.92
CA HIS A 194 -24.25 -31.86 4.87
C HIS A 194 -23.26 -30.69 5.08
N HIS A 195 -23.77 -29.48 4.82
CA HIS A 195 -23.46 -28.14 5.35
C HIS A 195 -22.12 -27.41 5.10
N GLY A 196 -22.19 -26.33 4.30
CA GLY A 196 -21.33 -25.15 4.45
C GLY A 196 -21.06 -24.39 3.14
N SER A 197 -21.87 -23.36 2.85
CA SER A 197 -21.76 -22.33 1.79
C SER A 197 -20.62 -22.43 0.76
N THR A 198 -20.94 -22.85 -0.46
CA THR A 198 -20.09 -22.66 -1.65
C THR A 198 -20.53 -21.42 -2.41
N SER A 199 -19.77 -20.34 -2.25
CA SER A 199 -19.67 -19.27 -3.24
C SER A 199 -19.16 -19.91 -4.54
N GLY A 200 -19.91 -19.77 -5.63
CA GLY A 200 -19.55 -20.34 -6.92
C GLY A 200 -18.31 -19.67 -7.51
N ALA A 201 -17.14 -20.24 -7.28
CA ALA A 201 -16.00 -20.14 -8.16
C ALA A 201 -15.88 -21.50 -8.87
N THR A 202 -16.02 -21.54 -10.19
CA THR A 202 -15.67 -22.73 -10.97
C THR A 202 -14.15 -22.85 -10.99
N SER A 203 -13.59 -23.50 -9.96
CA SER A 203 -12.21 -23.98 -10.00
C SER A 203 -12.08 -24.98 -11.16
N VAL A 204 -11.12 -24.74 -12.04
CA VAL A 204 -10.74 -25.74 -13.04
C VAL A 204 -9.73 -26.66 -12.38
N ASN A 205 -9.96 -27.97 -12.46
CA ASN A 205 -8.95 -28.94 -12.07
C ASN A 205 -7.82 -28.86 -13.11
N VAL A 206 -6.72 -28.20 -12.77
CA VAL A 206 -5.55 -28.10 -13.63
C VAL A 206 -4.72 -29.36 -13.41
N ASP A 207 -4.39 -30.09 -14.48
CA ASP A 207 -3.52 -31.26 -14.39
C ASP A 207 -2.22 -30.89 -13.66
N GLY A 208 -1.93 -31.60 -12.56
CA GLY A 208 -0.74 -31.38 -11.73
C GLY A 208 -0.96 -30.54 -10.47
N ILE A 209 -2.13 -29.94 -10.26
CA ILE A 209 -2.50 -29.32 -8.98
C ILE A 209 -3.34 -30.32 -8.18
N GLU A 210 -2.84 -30.75 -7.02
CA GLU A 210 -3.57 -31.64 -6.13
C GLU A 210 -4.71 -30.88 -5.45
N ALA A 211 -5.85 -31.54 -5.23
CA ALA A 211 -6.92 -30.98 -4.40
C ALA A 211 -6.56 -31.07 -2.91
N ALA A 212 -6.96 -30.07 -2.12
CA ALA A 212 -6.86 -30.14 -0.66
C ALA A 212 -7.62 -31.38 -0.16
N ASN A 213 -6.89 -32.38 0.31
CA ASN A 213 -7.43 -33.65 0.76
C ASN A 213 -7.01 -33.98 2.21
N GLY A 214 -6.32 -33.05 2.86
CA GLY A 214 -5.84 -33.15 4.24
C GLY A 214 -4.63 -34.07 4.44
N ASN A 215 -4.03 -34.61 3.37
CA ASN A 215 -3.01 -35.65 3.50
C ASN A 215 -1.58 -35.16 3.33
N SER A 216 -1.35 -34.01 2.72
CA SER A 216 0.00 -33.47 2.56
C SER A 216 0.64 -33.22 3.94
N PRO A 217 1.98 -33.26 4.05
CA PRO A 217 2.63 -32.93 5.31
C PRO A 217 2.33 -31.50 5.78
N CYS A 218 2.06 -30.57 4.86
CA CYS A 218 1.76 -29.18 5.16
C CYS A 218 0.35 -28.97 5.72
N GLU A 219 -0.66 -29.64 5.17
CA GLU A 219 -2.01 -29.68 5.77
C GLU A 219 -1.97 -30.27 7.19
N LYS A 220 -1.09 -31.25 7.45
CA LYS A 220 -0.94 -31.91 8.76
C LYS A 220 -0.09 -31.15 9.76
N SER A 221 0.55 -30.06 9.36
CA SER A 221 1.49 -29.32 10.23
C SER A 221 0.80 -28.39 11.25
N GLY A 222 -0.53 -28.42 11.31
CA GLY A 222 -1.33 -27.70 12.29
C GLY A 222 -2.11 -26.52 11.68
N PRO A 223 -2.77 -25.70 12.52
CA PRO A 223 -3.58 -24.58 12.03
C PRO A 223 -2.75 -23.54 11.29
N VAL A 224 -3.42 -22.71 10.49
CA VAL A 224 -2.84 -21.50 9.89
C VAL A 224 -2.37 -20.57 11.00
N ILE A 225 -1.12 -20.10 10.93
CA ILE A 225 -0.49 -19.17 11.86
C ILE A 225 0.03 -17.89 11.19
N SER A 226 -0.09 -17.80 9.85
CA SER A 226 0.24 -16.64 9.03
C SER A 226 -0.68 -16.56 7.81
N GLU A 227 -0.98 -15.36 7.33
CA GLU A 227 -1.77 -15.15 6.10
C GLU A 227 -1.18 -15.84 4.88
N GLY A 228 0.16 -15.92 4.77
CA GLY A 228 0.82 -16.62 3.67
C GLY A 228 0.44 -18.09 3.55
N GLN A 229 0.07 -18.73 4.66
CA GLN A 229 -0.35 -20.14 4.66
C GLN A 229 -1.80 -20.32 4.20
N ALA A 230 -2.56 -19.24 4.05
CA ALA A 230 -3.94 -19.22 3.58
C ALA A 230 -4.12 -18.38 2.31
N ALA A 231 -3.01 -17.91 1.70
CA ALA A 231 -3.02 -17.03 0.53
C ALA A 231 -3.76 -17.60 -0.68
N GLY A 232 -4.00 -18.91 -0.72
CA GLY A 232 -4.78 -19.62 -1.74
C GLY A 232 -6.31 -19.38 -1.73
N GLY A 233 -6.81 -18.39 -0.98
CA GLY A 233 -8.19 -17.90 -1.07
C GLY A 233 -9.26 -18.69 -0.31
N HIS A 234 -8.89 -19.79 0.36
CA HIS A 234 -9.86 -20.63 1.08
C HIS A 234 -9.81 -20.48 2.62
N GLY A 235 -8.96 -19.60 3.15
CA GLY A 235 -8.83 -19.38 4.60
C GLY A 235 -8.23 -20.56 5.37
N HIS A 236 -7.65 -21.54 4.68
CA HIS A 236 -6.95 -22.69 5.22
C HIS A 236 -5.74 -23.04 4.34
N ARG A 237 -4.84 -23.88 4.87
CA ARG A 237 -3.69 -24.41 4.13
C ARG A 237 -4.17 -25.26 2.98
N GLY A 238 -3.54 -25.12 1.81
CA GLY A 238 -3.86 -25.94 0.66
C GLY A 238 -3.48 -25.30 -0.67
N PRO A 239 -3.96 -25.90 -1.76
CA PRO A 239 -3.77 -25.41 -3.11
C PRO A 239 -4.38 -24.02 -3.32
N ASN A 240 -3.71 -23.22 -4.14
CA ASN A 240 -4.27 -21.96 -4.58
C ASN A 240 -5.38 -22.19 -5.61
N VAL A 241 -6.38 -21.32 -5.61
CA VAL A 241 -7.30 -21.21 -6.75
C VAL A 241 -6.49 -20.75 -7.97
N VAL A 242 -6.52 -21.54 -9.03
CA VAL A 242 -5.94 -21.15 -10.32
C VAL A 242 -7.04 -20.75 -11.28
N TYR A 243 -6.93 -19.55 -11.81
CA TYR A 243 -7.84 -19.00 -12.80
C TYR A 243 -7.26 -19.18 -14.21
N PRO A 244 -8.10 -19.50 -15.21
CA PRO A 244 -7.67 -19.62 -16.58
C PRO A 244 -7.23 -18.26 -17.15
N ILE A 245 -6.18 -18.28 -17.97
CA ILE A 245 -5.70 -17.12 -18.74
C ILE A 245 -6.07 -17.34 -20.22
N PRO A 246 -7.26 -16.87 -20.66
CA PRO A 246 -7.77 -17.18 -22.00
C PRO A 246 -7.01 -16.45 -23.11
N ASP A 247 -6.46 -15.27 -22.80
CA ASP A 247 -5.74 -14.43 -23.74
C ASP A 247 -4.31 -14.96 -24.02
N ALA A 248 -3.93 -15.02 -25.30
CA ALA A 248 -2.62 -15.54 -25.70
C ALA A 248 -1.47 -14.57 -25.39
N VAL A 249 -1.70 -13.27 -25.50
CA VAL A 249 -0.68 -12.25 -25.23
C VAL A 249 -0.29 -12.28 -23.75
N THR A 250 -1.27 -12.36 -22.85
CA THR A 250 -1.03 -12.50 -21.40
C THR A 250 -0.26 -13.78 -21.08
N ARG A 251 -0.58 -14.91 -21.74
CA ARG A 251 0.18 -16.15 -21.56
C ARG A 251 1.63 -16.04 -22.04
N ASP A 252 1.87 -15.38 -23.16
CA ASP A 252 3.22 -15.18 -23.70
C ASP A 252 4.06 -14.28 -22.77
N VAL A 253 3.48 -13.21 -22.23
CA VAL A 253 4.14 -12.35 -21.23
C VAL A 253 4.43 -13.14 -19.95
N LEU A 254 3.45 -13.90 -19.44
CA LEU A 254 3.64 -14.75 -18.27
C LEU A 254 4.78 -15.76 -18.49
N ALA A 255 4.81 -16.43 -19.64
CA ALA A 255 5.86 -17.40 -19.97
C ALA A 255 7.26 -16.78 -19.99
N ASP A 256 7.41 -15.55 -20.53
CA ASP A 256 8.67 -14.81 -20.50
C ASP A 256 9.08 -14.43 -19.06
N GLN A 257 8.16 -13.92 -18.25
CA GLN A 257 8.42 -13.58 -16.85
C GLN A 257 8.83 -14.81 -16.02
N LEU A 258 8.18 -15.95 -16.22
CA LEU A 258 8.52 -17.21 -15.55
C LEU A 258 9.89 -17.74 -16.00
N THR A 259 10.22 -17.59 -17.28
CA THR A 259 11.54 -17.96 -17.82
C THR A 259 12.64 -17.12 -17.17
N LYS A 260 12.42 -15.81 -17.04
CA LYS A 260 13.32 -14.88 -16.34
C LYS A 260 13.49 -15.22 -14.86
N SER A 261 12.36 -15.47 -14.17
CA SER A 261 12.37 -15.90 -12.77
C SER A 261 13.18 -17.17 -12.59
N ARG A 262 12.94 -18.18 -13.43
CA ARG A 262 13.73 -19.42 -13.41
C ARG A 262 15.21 -19.17 -13.65
N ALA A 263 15.57 -18.29 -14.60
CA ALA A 263 16.95 -17.94 -14.85
C ALA A 263 17.62 -17.28 -13.63
N ALA A 264 16.91 -16.38 -12.93
CA ALA A 264 17.40 -15.77 -11.68
C ALA A 264 17.60 -16.82 -10.57
N ALA A 265 16.68 -17.76 -10.41
CA ALA A 265 16.81 -18.87 -9.45
C ALA A 265 18.04 -19.73 -9.74
N LEU A 266 18.20 -20.17 -10.99
CA LEU A 266 19.28 -21.08 -11.39
C LEU A 266 20.66 -20.41 -11.43
N ALA A 267 20.73 -19.07 -11.46
CA ALA A 267 21.97 -18.32 -11.37
C ALA A 267 22.61 -18.39 -9.96
N LEU A 268 21.83 -18.72 -8.94
CA LEU A 268 22.27 -18.85 -7.54
C LEU A 268 21.87 -20.24 -7.02
N PRO A 269 22.54 -21.32 -7.49
CA PRO A 269 22.10 -22.69 -7.22
C PRO A 269 22.24 -23.10 -5.75
N THR A 270 23.05 -22.39 -4.96
CA THR A 270 23.23 -22.64 -3.53
C THR A 270 23.02 -21.41 -2.65
N ALA A 271 22.65 -21.62 -1.38
CA ALA A 271 22.54 -20.54 -0.41
C ALA A 271 23.86 -19.77 -0.23
N GLY A 272 25.00 -20.46 -0.40
CA GLY A 272 26.34 -19.88 -0.47
C GLY A 272 26.47 -18.85 -1.60
N ASP A 273 25.99 -19.20 -2.80
CA ASP A 273 26.00 -18.30 -3.95
C ASP A 273 25.12 -17.06 -3.71
N ALA A 274 23.93 -17.25 -3.13
CA ALA A 274 23.07 -16.13 -2.73
C ALA A 274 23.75 -15.20 -1.73
N MET A 275 24.40 -15.75 -0.69
CA MET A 275 25.13 -14.95 0.28
C MET A 275 26.28 -14.18 -0.37
N ALA A 276 27.02 -14.79 -1.29
CA ALA A 276 28.06 -14.12 -2.07
C ALA A 276 27.49 -13.00 -2.97
N ALA A 277 26.26 -13.15 -3.47
CA ALA A 277 25.54 -12.16 -4.26
C ALA A 277 24.84 -11.05 -3.43
N GLY A 278 25.04 -11.05 -2.10
CA GLY A 278 24.54 -10.02 -1.18
C GLY A 278 23.18 -10.31 -0.55
N TYR A 279 22.63 -11.52 -0.74
CA TYR A 279 21.45 -11.95 0.00
C TYR A 279 21.83 -12.33 1.44
N ARG A 280 20.90 -12.13 2.38
CA ARG A 280 21.06 -12.45 3.79
C ARG A 280 19.92 -13.32 4.23
N LYS A 281 20.20 -14.39 4.98
CA LYS A 281 19.15 -15.19 5.59
C LYS A 281 18.25 -14.31 6.46
N VAL A 282 16.94 -14.40 6.26
CA VAL A 282 15.90 -13.72 7.05
C VAL A 282 14.98 -14.72 7.73
N THR A 283 14.88 -15.96 7.22
CA THR A 283 14.11 -17.03 7.85
C THR A 283 14.92 -18.32 7.77
N THR A 284 15.04 -19.06 8.88
CA THR A 284 15.63 -20.41 8.86
C THR A 284 14.74 -21.38 8.09
N TYR A 285 15.23 -22.57 7.77
CA TYR A 285 14.39 -23.55 7.09
C TYR A 285 13.13 -23.84 7.92
N LEU A 286 11.98 -23.50 7.35
CA LEU A 286 10.68 -23.90 7.85
C LEU A 286 10.08 -24.91 6.87
N PRO A 287 9.59 -26.08 7.36
CA PRO A 287 8.85 -27.00 6.52
C PRO A 287 7.76 -26.27 5.74
N CYS A 288 7.54 -26.70 4.51
CA CYS A 288 6.55 -26.14 3.58
C CYS A 288 6.93 -24.81 2.90
N ILE A 289 7.91 -24.05 3.38
CA ILE A 289 8.25 -22.74 2.78
C ILE A 289 9.74 -22.54 2.49
N GLY A 290 10.60 -23.44 2.98
CA GLY A 290 12.05 -23.37 2.79
C GLY A 290 12.73 -22.36 3.72
N ALA A 291 14.01 -22.10 3.47
CA ALA A 291 14.78 -21.03 4.10
C ALA A 291 14.80 -19.78 3.20
N HIS A 292 14.50 -18.61 3.77
CA HIS A 292 14.40 -17.35 3.03
C HIS A 292 15.69 -16.55 3.14
N TYR A 293 16.23 -16.15 2.01
CA TYR A 293 17.38 -15.26 1.91
C TYR A 293 16.95 -14.02 1.15
N MET A 294 17.04 -12.84 1.77
CA MET A 294 16.57 -11.57 1.22
C MET A 294 17.73 -10.67 0.80
N LYS A 295 17.57 -9.96 -0.32
CA LYS A 295 18.48 -8.90 -0.78
C LYS A 295 17.84 -7.53 -0.60
N PHE A 296 18.08 -6.93 0.55
CA PHE A 296 17.50 -5.64 0.94
C PHE A 296 17.79 -4.48 -0.04
N SER A 297 18.90 -4.54 -0.78
CA SER A 297 19.29 -3.45 -1.70
C SER A 297 18.38 -3.28 -2.92
N ILE A 298 17.51 -4.27 -3.18
CA ILE A 298 16.55 -4.27 -4.29
C ILE A 298 15.11 -4.28 -3.80
N VAL A 299 14.87 -4.20 -2.49
CA VAL A 299 13.51 -4.08 -1.95
C VAL A 299 12.98 -2.69 -2.29
N ASP A 300 12.07 -2.66 -3.25
CA ASP A 300 11.33 -1.47 -3.65
C ASP A 300 9.87 -1.83 -4.01
N GLY A 301 9.15 -0.94 -4.67
CA GLY A 301 7.75 -1.15 -5.08
C GLY A 301 7.60 -1.63 -6.53
N LYS A 302 8.64 -2.22 -7.14
CA LYS A 302 8.66 -2.58 -8.56
C LYS A 302 8.92 -4.07 -8.74
N PHE A 303 8.01 -4.72 -9.43
CA PHE A 303 8.19 -6.11 -9.81
C PHE A 303 9.24 -6.26 -10.92
N ASP A 304 10.31 -7.01 -10.63
CA ASP A 304 11.32 -7.42 -11.61
C ASP A 304 11.52 -8.95 -11.61
N PRO A 305 11.06 -9.69 -12.64
CA PRO A 305 11.25 -11.13 -12.74
C PRO A 305 12.71 -11.61 -12.72
N LEU A 306 13.69 -10.74 -12.98
CA LEU A 306 15.12 -11.08 -12.91
C LEU A 306 15.76 -10.73 -11.56
N GLY A 307 15.07 -9.96 -10.74
CA GLY A 307 15.55 -9.45 -9.46
C GLY A 307 14.66 -9.86 -8.30
N PRO A 308 14.48 -11.17 -8.01
CA PRO A 308 13.69 -11.58 -6.86
C PRO A 308 14.34 -11.08 -5.57
N GLU A 309 13.58 -10.38 -4.73
CA GLU A 309 14.07 -9.87 -3.45
C GLU A 309 14.40 -10.99 -2.49
N MET A 310 13.82 -12.19 -2.67
CA MET A 310 14.14 -13.38 -1.90
C MET A 310 14.41 -14.63 -2.74
N MET A 311 15.38 -15.41 -2.26
CA MET A 311 15.71 -16.75 -2.74
C MET A 311 15.31 -17.78 -1.69
N LEU A 312 14.77 -18.93 -2.11
CA LEU A 312 14.32 -20.00 -1.23
C LEU A 312 15.20 -21.24 -1.39
N TYR A 313 15.64 -21.81 -0.26
CA TYR A 313 16.53 -22.97 -0.24
C TYR A 313 15.99 -24.13 0.61
N ASP A 314 16.39 -25.36 0.27
CA ASP A 314 16.01 -26.61 0.96
C ASP A 314 16.68 -26.81 2.34
N GLY A 315 17.42 -25.82 2.84
CA GLY A 315 18.14 -25.91 4.10
C GLY A 315 18.82 -24.62 4.53
N ASP A 316 19.45 -24.69 5.71
CA ASP A 316 20.08 -23.56 6.37
C ASP A 316 21.58 -23.38 6.09
N GLY A 317 22.22 -24.41 5.53
CA GLY A 317 23.65 -24.44 5.25
C GLY A 317 23.99 -23.82 3.89
N PRO A 318 25.27 -23.45 3.66
CA PRO A 318 25.69 -22.82 2.40
C PRO A 318 25.49 -23.72 1.18
N ASP A 319 25.50 -25.04 1.34
CA ASP A 319 25.33 -25.99 0.23
C ASP A 319 23.85 -26.26 -0.14
N ALA A 320 22.90 -25.73 0.65
CA ALA A 320 21.47 -25.89 0.43
C ALA A 320 21.07 -25.44 -0.98
N LYS A 321 20.21 -26.22 -1.64
CA LYS A 321 19.84 -26.04 -3.06
C LYS A 321 18.62 -25.16 -3.21
N VAL A 322 18.64 -24.35 -4.26
CA VAL A 322 17.52 -23.46 -4.59
C VAL A 322 16.29 -24.32 -4.92
N VAL A 323 15.15 -23.97 -4.32
CA VAL A 323 13.85 -24.66 -4.53
C VAL A 323 12.76 -23.72 -5.02
N GLY A 324 12.99 -22.41 -4.92
CA GLY A 324 12.03 -21.41 -5.36
C GLY A 324 12.54 -20.00 -5.16
N LEU A 325 11.67 -19.05 -5.45
CA LEU A 325 11.90 -17.63 -5.27
C LEU A 325 10.75 -17.04 -4.45
N SER A 326 10.98 -15.86 -3.91
CA SER A 326 9.90 -15.02 -3.43
C SER A 326 10.17 -13.57 -3.78
N TYR A 327 9.10 -12.88 -4.14
CA TYR A 327 9.11 -11.45 -4.39
C TYR A 327 8.61 -10.74 -3.13
N TYR A 328 9.27 -9.63 -2.80
CA TYR A 328 8.97 -8.84 -1.63
C TYR A 328 8.96 -7.37 -1.99
N MET A 329 7.76 -6.80 -2.06
CA MET A 329 7.58 -5.42 -2.51
C MET A 329 6.96 -4.56 -1.42
N ILE A 330 7.43 -3.32 -1.35
CA ILE A 330 6.84 -2.30 -0.49
C ILE A 330 5.72 -1.57 -1.23
N GLY A 331 4.59 -1.36 -0.56
CA GLY A 331 3.43 -0.67 -1.12
C GLY A 331 2.18 -0.80 -0.25
N ASN A 332 1.29 0.18 -0.39
CA ASN A 332 0.04 0.25 0.40
C ASN A 332 -1.08 -0.64 -0.16
N ALA A 333 -0.83 -1.35 -1.26
CA ALA A 333 -1.77 -2.26 -1.91
C ALA A 333 -1.01 -3.41 -2.54
N SER A 334 -1.71 -4.54 -2.77
CA SER A 334 -1.16 -5.69 -3.48
C SER A 334 -0.52 -5.24 -4.80
N PRO A 335 0.75 -5.57 -5.05
CA PRO A 335 1.44 -5.20 -6.28
C PRO A 335 0.83 -5.87 -7.51
N ASN A 336 1.06 -5.28 -8.68
CA ASN A 336 0.94 -5.98 -9.96
C ASN A 336 2.24 -6.76 -10.18
N GLY A 337 2.18 -8.09 -10.15
CA GLY A 337 3.33 -8.97 -10.38
C GLY A 337 3.29 -9.64 -11.74
N PHE A 338 3.12 -10.96 -11.76
CA PHE A 338 3.10 -11.71 -13.00
C PHE A 338 1.85 -11.41 -13.82
N ALA A 339 1.96 -11.58 -15.14
CA ALA A 339 0.85 -11.40 -16.05
C ALA A 339 -0.24 -12.45 -15.78
N GLY A 340 -1.42 -11.97 -15.44
CA GLY A 340 -2.59 -12.79 -15.17
C GLY A 340 -3.06 -12.70 -13.71
N PRO A 341 -4.12 -13.45 -13.37
CA PRO A 341 -4.82 -13.29 -12.09
C PRO A 341 -4.30 -14.21 -10.97
N ASN A 342 -3.22 -14.95 -11.20
CA ASN A 342 -2.82 -16.07 -10.33
C ASN A 342 -1.78 -15.70 -9.27
N ASP A 343 -1.32 -14.45 -9.26
CA ASP A 343 -0.48 -13.95 -8.18
C ASP A 343 -1.19 -14.10 -6.83
N SER A 344 -0.46 -14.57 -5.83
CA SER A 344 -0.98 -14.83 -4.49
C SER A 344 -0.18 -14.02 -3.47
N TRP A 345 -0.34 -12.70 -3.57
CA TRP A 345 0.25 -11.74 -2.65
C TRP A 345 -0.39 -11.85 -1.27
N HIS A 346 0.44 -11.85 -0.24
CA HIS A 346 0.02 -11.82 1.16
C HIS A 346 0.93 -10.90 1.97
N GLN A 347 0.49 -10.57 3.19
CA GLN A 347 1.26 -9.76 4.11
C GLN A 347 1.72 -10.57 5.31
N HIS A 348 2.73 -10.05 5.99
CA HIS A 348 3.29 -10.65 7.19
C HIS A 348 3.22 -9.65 8.34
N ILE A 349 1.99 -9.35 8.76
CA ILE A 349 1.71 -8.31 9.76
C ILE A 349 2.03 -8.82 11.15
N GLY A 350 3.02 -8.22 11.81
CA GLY A 350 3.38 -8.63 13.17
C GLY A 350 4.39 -9.79 13.26
N LEU A 351 5.19 -10.13 12.25
CA LEU A 351 6.24 -11.14 12.48
C LEU A 351 7.16 -10.77 13.66
N CYS A 352 7.61 -11.77 14.41
CA CYS A 352 8.59 -11.53 15.49
C CYS A 352 10.01 -11.56 14.93
N ILE A 353 10.67 -10.41 14.88
CA ILE A 353 12.02 -10.25 14.31
C ILE A 353 13.05 -10.16 15.44
N GLY A 354 14.01 -11.09 15.42
CA GLY A 354 15.14 -11.10 16.35
C GLY A 354 16.19 -10.04 16.02
N ARG A 355 17.13 -9.82 16.94
CA ARG A 355 18.20 -8.80 16.82
C ARG A 355 19.05 -8.90 15.54
N ALA A 356 19.16 -10.08 14.95
CA ALA A 356 19.91 -10.31 13.71
C ALA A 356 19.11 -9.99 12.43
N GLY A 357 17.87 -9.52 12.54
CA GLY A 357 16.95 -9.35 11.41
C GLY A 357 16.33 -10.68 10.92
N ILE A 358 16.38 -11.72 11.75
CA ILE A 358 15.83 -13.05 11.47
C ILE A 358 14.41 -13.15 12.05
N VAL A 359 13.47 -13.71 11.29
CA VAL A 359 12.16 -14.12 11.79
C VAL A 359 12.33 -15.26 12.80
N ILE A 360 11.97 -15.00 14.06
CA ILE A 360 12.09 -15.96 15.17
C ILE A 360 10.73 -16.39 15.73
N GLY A 361 9.64 -15.84 15.19
CA GLY A 361 8.29 -16.20 15.63
C GLY A 361 7.19 -15.67 14.69
N PRO A 362 6.01 -16.29 14.72
CA PRO A 362 4.89 -16.00 13.83
C PRO A 362 4.16 -14.71 14.19
N GLU A 363 3.27 -14.29 13.30
CA GLU A 363 2.39 -13.13 13.42
C GLU A 363 1.45 -13.22 14.63
N LYS A 364 0.99 -14.44 14.95
CA LYS A 364 0.03 -14.66 16.05
C LYS A 364 0.59 -14.46 17.44
N TRP A 365 1.91 -14.41 17.62
CA TRP A 365 2.49 -14.13 18.93
C TRP A 365 2.13 -12.74 19.42
N THR A 366 1.87 -12.59 20.71
CA THR A 366 1.72 -11.26 21.32
C THR A 366 3.07 -10.52 21.33
N LYS A 367 3.02 -9.22 21.64
CA LYS A 367 4.24 -8.42 21.82
C LYS A 367 5.11 -9.00 22.93
N GLU A 368 4.50 -9.37 24.05
CA GLU A 368 5.17 -9.92 25.23
C GLU A 368 5.83 -11.28 24.92
N GLU A 369 5.15 -12.15 24.17
CA GLU A 369 5.71 -13.44 23.73
C GLU A 369 6.93 -13.23 22.82
N CYS A 370 6.86 -12.26 21.91
CA CYS A 370 7.97 -11.91 21.02
C CYS A 370 9.16 -11.31 21.79
N GLU A 371 8.91 -10.38 22.72
CA GLU A 371 9.93 -9.76 23.56
C GLU A 371 10.60 -10.76 24.49
N ALA A 372 9.83 -11.71 25.04
CA ALA A 372 10.37 -12.81 25.86
C ALA A 372 11.33 -13.72 25.08
N LYS A 373 11.22 -13.77 23.75
CA LYS A 373 12.15 -14.46 22.84
C LYS A 373 13.27 -13.56 22.32
N GLY A 374 13.36 -12.32 22.82
CA GLY A 374 14.38 -11.34 22.43
C GLY A 374 14.15 -10.71 21.07
N GLY A 375 12.92 -10.76 20.55
CA GLY A 375 12.52 -10.13 19.30
C GLY A 375 11.68 -8.88 19.48
N ARG A 376 11.28 -8.30 18.36
CA ARG A 376 10.33 -7.18 18.26
C ARG A 376 9.33 -7.47 17.14
N LYS A 377 8.07 -7.09 17.34
CA LYS A 377 7.03 -7.19 16.30
C LYS A 377 7.37 -6.25 15.13
N SER A 378 7.38 -6.81 13.92
CA SER A 378 7.37 -6.07 12.66
C SER A 378 6.00 -5.46 12.44
N ASP A 379 5.92 -4.29 11.79
CA ASP A 379 4.66 -3.78 11.28
C ASP A 379 4.23 -4.65 10.09
N GLY A 380 4.96 -4.56 8.97
CA GLY A 380 4.76 -5.42 7.80
C GLY A 380 3.49 -5.12 7.00
N SER A 381 2.73 -4.09 7.38
CA SER A 381 1.50 -3.65 6.73
C SER A 381 1.72 -2.94 5.40
N ASP A 382 2.96 -2.50 5.13
CA ASP A 382 3.39 -1.86 3.89
C ASP A 382 4.21 -2.81 3.00
N ALA A 383 4.23 -4.10 3.30
CA ALA A 383 5.03 -5.08 2.57
C ALA A 383 4.20 -6.29 2.14
N TRP A 384 4.42 -6.67 0.88
CA TRP A 384 3.74 -7.77 0.22
C TRP A 384 4.75 -8.81 -0.19
N MET A 385 4.42 -10.07 0.08
CA MET A 385 5.24 -11.21 -0.28
C MET A 385 4.42 -12.15 -1.16
N MET A 386 5.09 -12.79 -2.11
CA MET A 386 4.54 -13.91 -2.84
C MET A 386 5.65 -14.91 -3.14
N HIS A 387 5.37 -16.21 -3.02
CA HIS A 387 6.29 -17.27 -3.45
C HIS A 387 6.08 -17.62 -4.91
N ALA A 388 7.15 -18.04 -5.60
CA ALA A 388 7.12 -18.51 -6.97
C ALA A 388 7.99 -19.78 -7.12
N TRP A 389 7.34 -20.92 -7.33
CA TRP A 389 7.95 -22.25 -7.45
C TRP A 389 8.30 -22.55 -8.91
N VAL A 390 9.33 -21.88 -9.43
CA VAL A 390 9.72 -21.91 -10.85
C VAL A 390 10.93 -22.81 -11.17
N VAL A 391 11.52 -23.42 -10.15
CA VAL A 391 12.71 -24.26 -10.26
C VAL A 391 12.32 -25.65 -10.78
N PRO A 392 12.92 -26.14 -11.88
CA PRO A 392 12.60 -27.47 -12.41
C PRO A 392 12.85 -28.58 -11.40
N GLY A 393 11.88 -29.47 -11.22
CA GLY A 393 11.92 -30.57 -10.24
C GLY A 393 11.47 -30.16 -8.82
N TRP A 394 11.09 -28.89 -8.64
CA TRP A 394 10.49 -28.33 -7.43
C TRP A 394 9.20 -27.59 -7.78
N GLU A 395 8.41 -28.16 -8.69
CA GLU A 395 7.07 -27.69 -8.97
C GLU A 395 6.14 -27.98 -7.77
N SER A 396 5.44 -26.95 -7.29
CA SER A 396 4.46 -27.12 -6.22
C SER A 396 3.15 -27.71 -6.75
N SER A 397 2.73 -28.84 -6.17
CA SER A 397 1.41 -29.41 -6.44
C SER A 397 0.25 -28.57 -5.89
N TRP A 398 0.53 -27.52 -5.13
CA TRP A 398 -0.46 -26.52 -4.69
C TRP A 398 -0.59 -25.33 -5.63
N GLY A 399 0.14 -25.35 -6.74
CA GLY A 399 0.19 -24.28 -7.70
C GLY A 399 1.47 -23.46 -7.60
N MET A 400 1.89 -22.90 -8.72
CA MET A 400 3.18 -22.21 -8.86
C MET A 400 3.37 -21.01 -7.93
N PHE A 401 2.28 -20.36 -7.51
CA PHE A 401 2.30 -19.21 -6.60
C PHE A 401 1.77 -19.55 -5.20
N SER A 402 1.70 -20.83 -4.84
CA SER A 402 1.21 -21.25 -3.52
C SER A 402 2.09 -20.69 -2.40
N GLY A 403 1.47 -20.19 -1.33
CA GLY A 403 2.22 -19.66 -0.19
C GLY A 403 2.97 -20.74 0.61
N GLU A 404 2.61 -22.01 0.39
CA GLU A 404 3.31 -23.20 0.90
C GLU A 404 3.50 -24.22 -0.23
N HIS A 405 4.56 -25.02 -0.14
CA HIS A 405 4.93 -26.09 -1.07
C HIS A 405 4.87 -27.43 -0.34
N PRO A 406 3.88 -28.30 -0.63
CA PRO A 406 3.62 -29.51 0.16
C PRO A 406 4.79 -30.51 0.15
N GLU A 407 5.58 -30.54 -0.92
CA GLU A 407 6.77 -31.39 -1.09
C GLU A 407 7.96 -30.93 -0.22
N LEU A 408 7.99 -29.67 0.24
CA LEU A 408 8.96 -29.19 1.25
C LEU A 408 8.54 -29.54 2.68
N GLY A 409 7.34 -30.08 2.85
CA GLY A 409 6.91 -30.62 4.12
C GLY A 409 7.73 -31.85 4.49
N LYS A 410 8.37 -31.86 5.67
CA LYS A 410 9.03 -33.07 6.16
C LYS A 410 7.96 -34.14 6.37
N THR A 411 8.21 -35.38 5.96
CA THR A 411 7.48 -36.53 6.49
C THR A 411 7.49 -36.42 8.00
N VAL A 412 6.31 -36.28 8.61
CA VAL A 412 6.16 -36.42 10.07
C VAL A 412 6.78 -37.78 10.39
N ALA A 413 7.92 -37.80 11.07
CA ALA A 413 8.47 -39.05 11.58
C ALA A 413 7.37 -39.65 12.48
N SER A 414 6.86 -40.81 12.07
CA SER A 414 5.91 -41.62 12.83
C SER A 414 6.47 -42.02 14.17
#